data_AF-A0A960XMZ4-F1
#
_entry.id   AF-A0A960XMZ4-F1
#
_cell.length_a   1.000
_cell.length_b   1.000
_cell.length_c   1.000
_cell.angle_alpha   90.00
_cell.angle_beta   90.00
_cell.angle_gamma   90.00
#
_symmetry.space_group_name_H-M   'P 1'
#
loop_
_entity.id
_entity.type
_entity.pdbx_description
1 polymer ?
#
loop_
_entity_poly.entity_id
_entity_poly.type
_entity_poly.pdbx_seq_one_letter_code
_entity_poly.pdbx_strand_id
1 'polypeptide(L)'
;MERANFCLYYSGSITADQANQAADTVEDYWDRYVADFGFLTPSFSDKLQIKLTVDNDCNGGTSSTSNVMDAWTGCFAEDEAIQKVLGHELFHRVQYSYDGSEVKWFKEGTARAMEDLAFDNIDNWPNALDAVSSSFNKQVNTYLADPNNDITSNGMRYNSALWWKYFTEQFGTVPTEPELGVDALVALWEAAASSDDLAALNAALGGLSPGMTFDQAFRRFATANWTKDLDGVPDASYNYLDEDQAGNPAPYGPIEPANGGTINLATAATWNNQGLSRYGIRYYEVTPAADCPLVSVHFHRDSGSS
;
A
#
# COMPACT_ATOMS: atom_id res chain seq x y z
N MET A 1 -14.56 -25.92 11.08
CA MET A 1 -15.65 -25.03 11.50
C MET A 1 -16.34 -24.51 10.26
N GLU A 2 -17.66 -24.52 10.23
CA GLU A 2 -18.43 -24.14 9.05
C GLU A 2 -19.09 -22.78 9.26
N ARG A 3 -18.93 -21.88 8.29
CA ARG A 3 -19.62 -20.58 8.17
C ARG A 3 -20.44 -20.56 6.89
N ALA A 4 -21.15 -19.47 6.61
CA ALA A 4 -21.97 -19.35 5.41
C ALA A 4 -21.15 -19.54 4.13
N ASN A 5 -20.05 -18.78 3.99
CA ASN A 5 -19.27 -18.70 2.74
C ASN A 5 -17.96 -19.49 2.75
N PHE A 6 -17.54 -20.00 3.91
CA PHE A 6 -16.25 -20.69 4.06
C PHE A 6 -16.28 -21.78 5.13
N CYS A 7 -15.29 -22.65 5.05
CA CYS A 7 -14.99 -23.68 6.05
C CYS A 7 -13.56 -23.48 6.53
N LEU A 8 -13.38 -23.35 7.84
CA LEU A 8 -12.07 -23.29 8.48
C LEU A 8 -11.62 -24.68 8.92
N TYR A 9 -10.42 -25.07 8.52
CA TYR A 9 -9.76 -26.33 8.83
C TYR A 9 -8.52 -26.04 9.68
N TYR A 10 -8.39 -26.77 10.78
CA TYR A 10 -7.24 -26.69 11.68
C TYR A 10 -6.95 -28.08 12.24
N SER A 11 -5.70 -28.32 12.61
CA SER A 11 -5.25 -29.57 13.22
C SER A 11 -3.98 -29.33 14.06
N GLY A 12 -3.50 -30.36 14.76
CA GLY A 12 -2.28 -30.24 15.56
C GLY A 12 -2.50 -29.48 16.86
N SER A 13 -1.60 -28.55 17.19
CA SER A 13 -1.59 -27.78 18.45
C SER A 13 -2.53 -26.57 18.46
N ILE A 14 -3.29 -26.34 17.40
CA ILE A 14 -4.18 -25.19 17.24
C ILE A 14 -5.38 -25.35 18.17
N THR A 15 -5.63 -24.35 19.02
CA THR A 15 -6.74 -24.39 19.98
C THR A 15 -8.07 -24.07 19.30
N ALA A 16 -9.17 -24.44 19.96
CA ALA A 16 -10.50 -24.04 19.50
C ALA A 16 -10.67 -22.51 19.51
N ASP A 17 -10.08 -21.82 20.49
CA ASP A 17 -10.17 -20.35 20.60
C ASP A 17 -9.45 -19.66 19.45
N GLN A 18 -8.24 -20.12 19.08
CA GLN A 18 -7.52 -19.62 17.89
C GLN A 18 -8.31 -19.87 16.60
N ALA A 19 -8.92 -21.05 16.47
CA ALA A 19 -9.76 -21.36 15.32
C ALA A 19 -11.04 -20.51 15.27
N ASN A 20 -11.65 -20.21 16.42
CA ASN A 20 -12.79 -19.30 16.53
C ASN A 20 -12.40 -17.87 16.15
N GLN A 21 -11.32 -17.34 16.73
CA GLN A 21 -10.79 -16.01 16.42
C GLN A 21 -10.56 -15.85 14.91
N ALA A 22 -9.82 -16.79 14.29
CA ALA A 22 -9.58 -16.73 12.86
C ALA A 22 -10.86 -16.83 12.02
N ALA A 23 -11.83 -17.64 12.45
CA ALA A 23 -13.12 -17.74 11.76
C ALA A 23 -13.91 -16.44 11.85
N ASP A 24 -13.99 -15.82 13.03
CA ASP A 24 -14.69 -14.56 13.24
C ASP A 24 -14.01 -13.43 12.45
N THR A 25 -12.69 -13.33 12.51
CA THR A 25 -11.90 -12.39 11.69
C THR A 25 -12.18 -12.51 10.19
N VAL A 26 -12.22 -13.72 9.63
CA VAL A 26 -12.51 -13.90 8.20
C VAL A 26 -13.93 -13.49 7.87
N GLU A 27 -14.89 -13.74 8.78
CA GLU A 27 -16.28 -13.30 8.62
C GLU A 27 -16.37 -11.76 8.65
N ASP A 28 -15.70 -11.10 9.59
CA ASP A 28 -15.65 -9.64 9.70
C ASP A 28 -15.04 -8.97 8.45
N TYR A 29 -13.91 -9.48 7.95
CA TYR A 29 -13.32 -8.96 6.70
C TYR A 29 -14.20 -9.25 5.49
N TRP A 30 -14.90 -10.38 5.47
CA TRP A 30 -15.82 -10.70 4.38
C TRP A 30 -16.93 -9.68 4.30
N ASP A 31 -17.55 -9.37 5.44
CA ASP A 31 -18.60 -8.36 5.52
C ASP A 31 -18.04 -6.97 5.20
N ARG A 32 -16.86 -6.63 5.71
CA ARG A 32 -16.21 -5.35 5.41
C ARG A 32 -15.95 -5.16 3.92
N TYR A 33 -15.34 -6.13 3.25
CA TYR A 33 -15.02 -6.01 1.83
C TYR A 33 -16.26 -6.00 0.94
N VAL A 34 -17.26 -6.82 1.26
CA VAL A 34 -18.42 -7.00 0.36
C VAL A 34 -19.55 -6.06 0.70
N ALA A 35 -19.99 -6.03 1.95
CA ALA A 35 -21.17 -5.28 2.37
C ALA A 35 -20.85 -3.79 2.56
N ASP A 36 -19.71 -3.47 3.18
CA ASP A 36 -19.38 -2.09 3.53
C ASP A 36 -18.67 -1.37 2.38
N PHE A 37 -17.64 -1.99 1.80
CA PHE A 37 -16.84 -1.38 0.72
C PHE A 37 -17.41 -1.60 -0.68
N GLY A 38 -18.23 -2.63 -0.88
CA GLY A 38 -18.85 -2.91 -2.18
C GLY A 38 -17.92 -3.59 -3.20
N PHE A 39 -16.84 -4.23 -2.77
CA PHE A 39 -16.07 -5.10 -3.66
C PHE A 39 -16.91 -6.33 -4.08
N LEU A 40 -16.50 -6.99 -5.16
CA LEU A 40 -17.03 -8.30 -5.51
C LEU A 40 -16.76 -9.30 -4.38
N THR A 41 -17.70 -10.23 -4.20
CA THR A 41 -17.54 -11.32 -3.26
C THR A 41 -16.22 -12.04 -3.50
N PRO A 42 -15.43 -12.36 -2.45
CA PRO A 42 -14.21 -13.16 -2.56
C PRO A 42 -14.40 -14.37 -3.48
N SER A 43 -13.38 -14.72 -4.27
CA SER A 43 -13.46 -15.84 -5.19
C SER A 43 -13.45 -17.15 -4.43
N PHE A 44 -14.42 -18.02 -4.68
CA PHE A 44 -14.47 -19.39 -4.18
C PHE A 44 -15.35 -20.24 -5.11
N SER A 45 -15.37 -21.54 -4.86
CA SER A 45 -16.24 -22.49 -5.55
C SER A 45 -17.53 -22.75 -4.75
N ASP A 46 -17.53 -23.75 -3.88
CA ASP A 46 -18.69 -24.05 -3.00
C ASP A 46 -18.61 -23.28 -1.68
N LYS A 47 -17.55 -23.53 -0.91
CA LYS A 47 -17.12 -22.73 0.25
C LYS A 47 -15.62 -22.53 0.18
N LEU A 48 -15.13 -21.33 0.50
CA LEU A 48 -13.69 -21.09 0.59
C LEU A 48 -13.10 -21.97 1.70
N GLN A 49 -11.94 -22.59 1.48
CA GLN A 49 -11.25 -23.34 2.53
C GLN A 49 -10.22 -22.44 3.20
N ILE A 50 -10.43 -22.13 4.47
CA ILE A 50 -9.44 -21.43 5.30
C ILE A 50 -8.64 -22.51 6.03
N LYS A 51 -7.32 -22.52 5.90
CA LYS A 51 -6.46 -23.50 6.57
C LYS A 51 -5.53 -22.82 7.56
N LEU A 52 -5.64 -23.20 8.83
CA LEU A 52 -4.65 -22.83 9.83
C LEU A 52 -3.55 -23.89 9.85
N THR A 53 -2.32 -23.47 9.58
CA THR A 53 -1.14 -24.34 9.47
C THR A 53 -0.21 -24.10 10.66
N VAL A 54 0.26 -25.19 11.30
CA VAL A 54 1.23 -25.10 12.39
C VAL A 54 2.60 -24.72 11.82
N ASP A 55 3.00 -23.48 12.05
CA ASP A 55 4.32 -22.92 11.76
C ASP A 55 4.64 -21.84 12.80
N ASN A 56 5.93 -21.62 13.08
CA ASN A 56 6.38 -20.60 14.03
C ASN A 56 6.51 -19.22 13.38
N ASP A 57 6.63 -19.15 12.06
CA ASP A 57 6.64 -17.90 11.33
C ASP A 57 5.21 -17.35 11.20
N CYS A 58 5.07 -16.01 11.17
CA CYS A 58 3.80 -15.39 10.83
C CYS A 58 3.72 -15.09 9.34
N ASN A 59 2.92 -15.88 8.62
CA ASN A 59 2.66 -15.71 7.20
C ASN A 59 1.30 -16.30 6.79
N GLY A 60 0.91 -16.08 5.54
CA GLY A 60 -0.27 -16.66 4.92
C GLY A 60 -0.08 -16.81 3.41
N GLY A 61 -1.13 -17.28 2.75
CA GLY A 61 -1.13 -17.38 1.30
C GLY A 61 -2.48 -17.73 0.71
N THR A 62 -2.65 -17.36 -0.56
CA THR A 62 -3.68 -17.91 -1.43
C THR A 62 -3.26 -17.87 -2.90
N SER A 63 -3.94 -18.64 -3.75
CA SER A 63 -3.69 -18.71 -5.19
C SER A 63 -4.99 -18.67 -5.97
N SER A 64 -4.97 -18.03 -7.14
CA SER A 64 -6.08 -18.06 -8.12
C SER A 64 -6.44 -19.48 -8.58
N THR A 65 -5.48 -20.41 -8.52
CA THR A 65 -5.66 -21.78 -9.00
C THR A 65 -6.18 -22.75 -7.94
N SER A 66 -6.37 -22.28 -6.70
CA SER A 66 -6.86 -23.10 -5.59
C SER A 66 -8.07 -22.46 -4.92
N ASN A 67 -8.88 -23.29 -4.24
CA ASN A 67 -10.00 -22.84 -3.41
C ASN A 67 -9.58 -22.72 -1.92
N VAL A 68 -8.32 -22.37 -1.69
CA VAL A 68 -7.70 -22.36 -0.36
C VAL A 68 -7.06 -21.01 -0.10
N MET A 69 -7.25 -20.51 1.11
CA MET A 69 -6.32 -19.58 1.74
C MET A 69 -5.80 -20.16 3.04
N ASP A 70 -4.58 -19.83 3.41
CA ASP A 70 -3.96 -20.29 4.64
C ASP A 70 -3.35 -19.15 5.45
N ALA A 71 -3.26 -19.37 6.76
CA ALA A 71 -2.56 -18.53 7.71
C ALA A 71 -1.83 -19.41 8.72
N TRP A 72 -0.66 -18.96 9.17
CA TRP A 72 0.24 -19.75 9.98
C TRP A 72 0.13 -19.41 11.47
N THR A 73 0.36 -20.40 12.33
CA THR A 73 0.15 -20.21 13.77
C THR A 73 1.07 -19.20 14.43
N GLY A 74 2.22 -18.88 13.83
CA GLY A 74 3.11 -17.83 14.30
C GLY A 74 2.44 -16.46 14.32
N CYS A 75 1.37 -16.26 13.54
CA CYS A 75 0.60 -15.02 13.58
C CYS A 75 -0.26 -14.84 14.82
N PHE A 76 -0.54 -15.89 15.61
CA PHE A 76 -1.28 -15.75 16.87
C PHE A 76 -0.40 -15.22 18.02
N ALA A 77 0.84 -14.79 17.75
CA ALA A 77 1.66 -14.09 18.73
C ALA A 77 1.09 -12.71 19.09
N GLU A 78 0.37 -12.08 18.16
CA GLU A 78 -0.30 -10.78 18.30
C GLU A 78 -1.66 -10.85 17.58
N ASP A 79 -2.74 -10.37 18.21
CA ASP A 79 -4.09 -10.49 17.63
C ASP A 79 -4.20 -9.70 16.31
N GLU A 80 -3.58 -8.53 16.24
CA GLU A 80 -3.53 -7.71 15.03
C GLU A 80 -2.76 -8.41 13.90
N ALA A 81 -1.73 -9.20 14.22
CA ALA A 81 -0.93 -9.89 13.20
C ALA A 81 -1.75 -10.95 12.46
N ILE A 82 -2.50 -11.80 13.19
CA ILE A 82 -3.38 -12.78 12.57
C ILE A 82 -4.55 -12.11 11.84
N GLN A 83 -5.14 -11.06 12.43
CA GLN A 83 -6.22 -10.31 11.79
C GLN A 83 -5.78 -9.73 10.45
N LYS A 84 -4.65 -9.04 10.43
CA LYS A 84 -4.05 -8.41 9.25
C LYS A 84 -3.69 -9.45 8.17
N VAL A 85 -3.06 -10.58 8.53
CA VAL A 85 -2.71 -11.63 7.55
C VAL A 85 -3.97 -12.25 6.93
N LEU A 86 -4.98 -12.57 7.73
CA LEU A 86 -6.23 -13.12 7.20
C LEU A 86 -6.94 -12.12 6.28
N GLY A 87 -6.97 -10.84 6.64
CA GLY A 87 -7.49 -9.76 5.81
C GLY A 87 -6.75 -9.59 4.48
N HIS A 88 -5.42 -9.60 4.50
CA HIS A 88 -4.56 -9.52 3.31
C HIS A 88 -4.84 -10.69 2.33
N GLU A 89 -4.84 -11.91 2.85
CA GLU A 89 -5.06 -13.11 2.02
C GLU A 89 -6.51 -13.21 1.52
N LEU A 90 -7.50 -12.76 2.31
CA LEU A 90 -8.88 -12.69 1.85
C LEU A 90 -9.04 -11.61 0.77
N PHE A 91 -8.32 -10.48 0.85
CA PHE A 91 -8.36 -9.47 -0.20
C PHE A 91 -7.81 -10.02 -1.52
N HIS A 92 -6.79 -10.87 -1.51
CA HIS A 92 -6.39 -11.57 -2.73
C HIS A 92 -7.53 -12.41 -3.33
N ARG A 93 -8.41 -13.00 -2.52
CA ARG A 93 -9.62 -13.68 -3.03
C ARG A 93 -10.58 -12.69 -3.68
N VAL A 94 -10.76 -11.49 -3.14
CA VAL A 94 -11.52 -10.39 -3.78
C VAL A 94 -10.93 -10.07 -5.14
N GLN A 95 -9.62 -9.87 -5.23
CA GLN A 95 -8.92 -9.59 -6.49
C GLN A 95 -9.16 -10.67 -7.56
N TYR A 96 -9.14 -11.96 -7.15
CA TYR A 96 -9.42 -13.09 -8.03
C TYR A 96 -10.86 -13.16 -8.56
N SER A 97 -11.81 -12.39 -7.98
CA SER A 97 -13.17 -12.32 -8.50
C SER A 97 -13.34 -11.35 -9.67
N TYR A 98 -12.39 -10.44 -9.86
CA TYR A 98 -12.37 -9.52 -11.00
C TYR A 98 -11.61 -10.14 -12.19
N ASP A 99 -10.30 -10.34 -12.01
CA ASP A 99 -9.42 -11.05 -12.94
C ASP A 99 -8.25 -11.67 -12.15
N GLY A 100 -7.54 -10.82 -11.40
CA GLY A 100 -6.50 -11.23 -10.46
C GLY A 100 -5.24 -11.83 -11.11
N SER A 101 -5.07 -11.66 -12.42
CA SER A 101 -3.85 -12.03 -13.17
C SER A 101 -2.76 -10.94 -13.15
N GLU A 102 -3.10 -9.78 -12.57
CA GLU A 102 -2.27 -8.58 -12.49
C GLU A 102 -0.88 -8.80 -11.86
N VAL A 103 0.05 -7.92 -12.22
CA VAL A 103 1.41 -7.97 -11.71
C VAL A 103 1.48 -7.65 -10.21
N LYS A 104 2.58 -8.08 -9.58
CA LYS A 104 2.67 -8.18 -8.12
C LYS A 104 2.59 -6.85 -7.38
N TRP A 105 3.06 -5.71 -7.92
CA TRP A 105 2.87 -4.40 -7.28
C TRP A 105 1.42 -3.96 -7.23
N PHE A 106 0.62 -4.37 -8.22
CA PHE A 106 -0.81 -4.10 -8.25
C PHE A 106 -1.53 -4.94 -7.19
N LYS A 107 -1.30 -6.25 -7.19
CA LYS A 107 -1.98 -7.17 -6.26
C LYS A 107 -1.51 -7.08 -4.82
N GLU A 108 -0.21 -7.23 -4.60
CA GLU A 108 0.35 -7.24 -3.24
C GLU A 108 0.35 -5.83 -2.65
N GLY A 109 0.51 -4.80 -3.49
CA GLY A 109 0.53 -3.41 -3.04
C GLY A 109 -0.85 -2.95 -2.60
N THR A 110 -1.90 -3.24 -3.38
CA THR A 110 -3.28 -2.92 -2.95
C THR A 110 -3.72 -3.78 -1.77
N ALA A 111 -3.34 -5.06 -1.70
CA ALA A 111 -3.61 -5.89 -0.52
C ALA A 111 -2.91 -5.36 0.73
N ARG A 112 -1.66 -4.92 0.60
CA ARG A 112 -0.91 -4.29 1.69
C ARG A 112 -1.52 -2.96 2.12
N ALA A 113 -2.04 -2.15 1.20
CA ALA A 113 -2.76 -0.92 1.54
C ALA A 113 -4.10 -1.21 2.23
N MET A 114 -4.82 -2.27 1.82
CA MET A 114 -6.07 -2.66 2.47
C MET A 114 -5.92 -3.13 3.92
N GLU A 115 -4.72 -3.55 4.35
CA GLU A 115 -4.47 -3.84 5.76
C GLU A 115 -4.77 -2.63 6.66
N ASP A 116 -4.46 -1.44 6.15
CA ASP A 116 -4.64 -0.16 6.82
C ASP A 116 -6.09 0.35 6.72
N LEU A 117 -6.79 -0.01 5.65
CA LEU A 117 -8.08 0.62 5.33
C LEU A 117 -9.31 -0.07 5.95
N ALA A 118 -9.15 -1.25 6.54
CA ALA A 118 -10.27 -2.12 6.89
C ALA A 118 -10.76 -1.97 8.33
N PHE A 119 -9.87 -1.77 9.30
CA PHE A 119 -10.23 -1.74 10.73
C PHE A 119 -9.32 -0.81 11.52
N ASP A 120 -9.92 0.03 12.36
CA ASP A 120 -9.25 1.05 13.18
C ASP A 120 -8.11 0.47 14.03
N ASN A 121 -8.25 -0.77 14.52
CA ASN A 121 -7.24 -1.38 15.39
C ASN A 121 -6.00 -1.84 14.62
N ILE A 122 -6.11 -2.12 13.31
CA ILE A 122 -4.98 -2.47 12.46
C ILE A 122 -4.30 -1.20 11.93
N ASP A 123 -5.12 -0.26 11.46
CA ASP A 123 -4.73 1.10 11.07
C ASP A 123 -3.90 1.79 12.17
N ASN A 124 -4.40 1.76 13.41
CA ASN A 124 -3.74 2.37 14.57
C ASN A 124 -2.87 1.38 15.37
N TRP A 125 -2.39 0.30 14.76
CA TRP A 125 -1.70 -0.79 15.47
C TRP A 125 -0.34 -0.31 16.04
N PRO A 126 -0.19 -0.15 17.37
CA PRO A 126 1.01 0.52 17.93
C PRO A 126 2.33 -0.20 17.64
N ASN A 127 2.28 -1.51 17.42
CA ASN A 127 3.46 -2.33 17.14
C ASN A 127 3.72 -2.51 15.64
N ALA A 128 3.02 -1.81 14.74
CA ALA A 128 3.10 -2.05 13.30
C ALA A 128 4.55 -2.08 12.76
N LEU A 129 5.45 -1.24 13.26
CA LEU A 129 6.85 -1.22 12.81
C LEU A 129 7.68 -2.44 13.27
N ASP A 130 7.37 -2.98 14.45
CA ASP A 130 8.08 -4.10 15.09
C ASP A 130 7.31 -5.43 15.02
N ALA A 131 6.17 -5.43 14.33
CA ALA A 131 5.27 -6.55 14.17
C ALA A 131 5.99 -7.85 13.80
N VAL A 132 5.50 -8.97 14.34
CA VAL A 132 6.02 -10.32 14.05
C VAL A 132 5.94 -10.70 12.57
N SER A 133 5.10 -10.00 11.81
CA SER A 133 5.02 -10.05 10.35
C SER A 133 5.20 -8.65 9.76
N SER A 134 5.40 -8.56 8.43
CA SER A 134 5.37 -7.25 7.77
C SER A 134 4.04 -6.54 7.97
N SER A 135 4.03 -5.21 8.08
CA SER A 135 2.83 -4.36 8.14
C SER A 135 2.82 -3.34 7.00
N PHE A 136 1.72 -2.61 6.84
CA PHE A 136 1.66 -1.43 5.97
C PHE A 136 2.74 -0.39 6.33
N ASN A 137 2.80 0.11 7.58
CA ASN A 137 3.75 1.17 7.97
C ASN A 137 5.21 0.75 7.79
N LYS A 138 5.55 -0.54 8.00
CA LYS A 138 6.90 -1.06 7.73
C LYS A 138 7.25 -0.99 6.24
N GLN A 139 6.29 -1.25 5.36
CA GLN A 139 6.49 -1.20 3.91
C GLN A 139 6.58 0.25 3.41
N VAL A 140 5.78 1.15 3.97
CA VAL A 140 5.88 2.61 3.77
C VAL A 140 7.29 3.09 4.10
N ASN A 141 7.79 2.78 5.29
CA ASN A 141 9.12 3.23 5.72
C ASN A 141 10.24 2.58 4.91
N THR A 142 10.06 1.33 4.48
CA THR A 142 11.02 0.66 3.59
C THR A 142 11.07 1.34 2.22
N TYR A 143 9.93 1.78 1.68
CA TYR A 143 9.89 2.54 0.43
C TYR A 143 10.57 3.90 0.56
N LEU A 144 10.23 4.68 1.59
CA LEU A 144 10.75 6.04 1.79
C LEU A 144 12.26 6.06 2.10
N ALA A 145 12.81 4.97 2.64
CA ALA A 145 14.25 4.82 2.83
C ALA A 145 15.04 4.66 1.51
N ASP A 146 14.41 4.18 0.43
CA ASP A 146 15.01 4.09 -0.91
C ASP A 146 13.95 4.26 -2.01
N PRO A 147 13.49 5.50 -2.28
CA PRO A 147 12.39 5.76 -3.20
C PRO A 147 12.83 5.65 -4.67
N ASN A 148 14.13 5.46 -4.96
CA ASN A 148 14.65 5.28 -6.32
C ASN A 148 14.54 3.82 -6.81
N ASN A 149 13.40 3.20 -6.56
CA ASN A 149 13.04 1.88 -7.05
C ASN A 149 11.87 1.98 -8.03
N ASP A 150 11.83 1.11 -9.02
CA ASP A 150 10.68 1.05 -9.92
C ASP A 150 9.46 0.53 -9.16
N ILE A 151 8.52 1.44 -8.86
CA ILE A 151 7.30 1.15 -8.10
C ILE A 151 6.47 0.03 -8.74
N THR A 152 6.59 -0.15 -10.06
CA THR A 152 5.86 -1.17 -10.82
C THR A 152 6.55 -2.53 -10.87
N SER A 153 7.77 -2.62 -10.32
CA SER A 153 8.56 -3.84 -10.33
C SER A 153 8.07 -4.88 -9.31
N ASN A 154 8.37 -6.15 -9.57
CA ASN A 154 8.10 -7.24 -8.61
C ASN A 154 8.85 -7.06 -7.27
N GLY A 155 9.99 -6.35 -7.28
CA GLY A 155 10.74 -6.01 -6.06
C GLY A 155 9.94 -5.10 -5.14
N MET A 156 9.16 -4.17 -5.71
CA MET A 156 8.33 -3.19 -4.99
C MET A 156 6.92 -3.71 -4.68
N ARG A 157 6.68 -5.02 -4.80
CA ARG A 157 5.32 -5.58 -4.69
C ARG A 157 4.58 -5.17 -3.42
N TYR A 158 5.24 -5.17 -2.27
CA TYR A 158 4.66 -4.71 -0.99
C TYR A 158 4.95 -3.23 -0.72
N ASN A 159 6.17 -2.78 -1.02
CA ASN A 159 6.62 -1.40 -0.79
C ASN A 159 5.80 -0.36 -1.58
N SER A 160 5.13 -0.78 -2.65
CA SER A 160 4.20 0.06 -3.40
C SER A 160 2.92 0.45 -2.64
N ALA A 161 2.69 -0.08 -1.43
CA ALA A 161 1.51 0.22 -0.62
C ALA A 161 1.33 1.73 -0.36
N LEU A 162 2.42 2.49 -0.16
CA LEU A 162 2.32 3.93 0.05
C LEU A 162 1.74 4.65 -1.18
N TRP A 163 2.09 4.21 -2.39
CA TRP A 163 1.47 4.72 -3.61
C TRP A 163 -0.04 4.43 -3.64
N TRP A 164 -0.45 3.24 -3.18
CA TRP A 164 -1.86 2.88 -3.14
C TRP A 164 -2.63 3.66 -2.08
N LYS A 165 -2.04 3.96 -0.91
CA LYS A 165 -2.61 4.89 0.08
C LYS A 165 -2.73 6.30 -0.50
N TYR A 166 -1.69 6.81 -1.17
CA TYR A 166 -1.81 8.08 -1.92
C TYR A 166 -2.96 8.05 -2.92
N PHE A 167 -3.11 6.95 -3.66
CA PHE A 167 -4.18 6.81 -4.63
C PHE A 167 -5.57 6.82 -3.98
N THR A 168 -5.77 6.17 -2.84
CA THR A 168 -7.06 6.19 -2.13
C THR A 168 -7.39 7.59 -1.62
N GLU A 169 -6.49 8.21 -0.87
CA GLU A 169 -6.74 9.52 -0.27
C GLU A 169 -7.03 10.62 -1.30
N GLN A 170 -6.35 10.57 -2.45
CA GLN A 170 -6.36 11.68 -3.40
C GLN A 170 -7.40 11.54 -4.49
N PHE A 171 -7.88 10.32 -4.74
CA PHE A 171 -8.83 10.04 -5.83
C PHE A 171 -10.10 9.35 -5.36
N GLY A 172 -10.15 8.87 -4.12
CA GLY A 172 -11.37 8.39 -3.48
C GLY A 172 -12.23 9.54 -2.96
N THR A 173 -13.45 9.20 -2.55
CA THR A 173 -14.44 10.15 -2.04
C THR A 173 -14.92 9.82 -0.63
N VAL A 174 -14.64 8.62 -0.12
CA VAL A 174 -14.89 8.27 1.28
C VAL A 174 -13.99 9.13 2.18
N PRO A 175 -14.55 9.92 3.13
CA PRO A 175 -13.80 10.99 3.79
C PRO A 175 -13.29 10.66 5.21
N THR A 176 -13.45 9.42 5.67
CA THR A 176 -13.18 9.03 7.06
C THR A 176 -12.35 7.77 7.15
N GLU A 177 -11.41 7.78 8.10
CA GLU A 177 -10.65 6.60 8.49
C GLU A 177 -11.54 5.56 9.20
N PRO A 178 -11.19 4.26 9.11
CA PRO A 178 -10.01 3.72 8.41
C PRO A 178 -10.23 3.60 6.89
N GLU A 179 -11.46 3.75 6.42
CA GLU A 179 -11.85 3.48 5.02
C GLU A 179 -11.58 4.65 4.06
N LEU A 180 -10.67 5.56 4.41
CA LEU A 180 -10.43 6.80 3.67
C LEU A 180 -10.08 6.51 2.20
N GLY A 181 -10.98 6.95 1.31
CA GLY A 181 -10.86 6.80 -0.12
C GLY A 181 -10.90 5.36 -0.67
N VAL A 182 -11.41 4.38 0.10
CA VAL A 182 -11.45 2.96 -0.31
C VAL A 182 -12.21 2.73 -1.63
N ASP A 183 -13.16 3.60 -1.95
CA ASP A 183 -13.92 3.59 -3.20
C ASP A 183 -13.03 3.76 -4.46
N ALA A 184 -11.87 4.39 -4.33
CA ALA A 184 -10.88 4.43 -5.40
C ALA A 184 -10.35 3.03 -5.75
N LEU A 185 -10.09 2.18 -4.74
CA LEU A 185 -9.66 0.80 -4.97
C LEU A 185 -10.78 -0.06 -5.56
N VAL A 186 -12.04 0.21 -5.20
CA VAL A 186 -13.18 -0.44 -5.84
C VAL A 186 -13.19 -0.13 -7.34
N ALA A 187 -13.12 1.16 -7.70
CA ALA A 187 -13.08 1.59 -9.10
C ALA A 187 -11.86 1.02 -9.86
N LEU A 188 -10.70 0.93 -9.18
CA LEU A 188 -9.50 0.32 -9.72
C LEU A 188 -9.72 -1.15 -10.09
N TRP A 189 -10.29 -1.95 -9.17
CA TRP A 189 -10.51 -3.37 -9.39
C TRP A 189 -11.64 -3.66 -10.38
N GLU A 190 -12.66 -2.80 -10.44
CA GLU A 190 -13.67 -2.84 -11.51
C GLU A 190 -13.04 -2.61 -12.90
N ALA A 191 -12.11 -1.65 -13.01
CA ALA A 191 -11.38 -1.43 -14.26
C ALA A 191 -10.48 -2.63 -14.61
N ALA A 192 -9.83 -3.23 -13.61
CA ALA A 192 -8.97 -4.41 -13.75
C ALA A 192 -9.70 -5.65 -14.30
N ALA A 193 -11.03 -5.73 -14.17
CA ALA A 193 -11.82 -6.81 -14.77
C ALA A 193 -11.75 -6.85 -16.31
N SER A 194 -11.24 -5.79 -16.97
CA SER A 194 -11.23 -5.68 -18.43
C SER A 194 -9.95 -5.05 -19.01
N SER A 195 -8.98 -4.70 -18.18
CA SER A 195 -7.76 -4.01 -18.57
C SER A 195 -6.65 -4.40 -17.61
N ASP A 196 -5.44 -4.59 -18.12
CA ASP A 196 -4.33 -5.04 -17.27
C ASP A 196 -3.61 -3.86 -16.62
N ASP A 197 -3.22 -4.01 -15.35
CA ASP A 197 -2.24 -3.21 -14.63
C ASP A 197 -2.36 -1.68 -14.82
N LEU A 198 -1.41 -1.05 -15.52
CA LEU A 198 -1.39 0.39 -15.77
C LEU A 198 -2.57 0.86 -16.65
N ALA A 199 -3.12 0.00 -17.51
CA ALA A 199 -4.31 0.33 -18.28
C ALA A 199 -5.53 0.40 -17.36
N ALA A 200 -5.69 -0.53 -16.41
CA ALA A 200 -6.72 -0.48 -15.38
C ALA A 200 -6.61 0.79 -14.54
N LEU A 201 -5.40 1.10 -14.06
CA LEU A 201 -5.15 2.28 -13.24
C LEU A 201 -5.47 3.57 -14.00
N ASN A 202 -5.06 3.70 -15.26
CA ASN A 202 -5.40 4.88 -16.06
C ASN A 202 -6.90 4.97 -16.37
N ALA A 203 -7.59 3.83 -16.57
CA ALA A 203 -9.03 3.80 -16.75
C ALA A 203 -9.77 4.27 -15.48
N ALA A 204 -9.37 3.76 -14.31
CA ALA A 204 -9.92 4.18 -13.02
C ALA A 204 -9.65 5.66 -12.75
N LEU A 205 -8.41 6.12 -12.93
CA LEU A 205 -8.06 7.55 -12.80
C LEU A 205 -8.87 8.43 -13.76
N GLY A 206 -9.14 7.99 -14.98
CA GLY A 206 -9.96 8.71 -15.94
C GLY A 206 -11.41 8.92 -15.47
N GLY A 207 -11.94 7.99 -14.67
CA GLY A 207 -13.26 8.10 -14.03
C GLY A 207 -13.24 8.94 -12.74
N LEU A 208 -12.25 8.71 -11.88
CA LEU A 208 -12.12 9.36 -10.56
C LEU A 208 -11.66 10.82 -10.66
N SER A 209 -10.78 11.12 -11.61
CA SER A 209 -10.20 12.45 -11.81
C SER A 209 -9.98 12.71 -13.30
N PRO A 210 -10.98 13.24 -14.02
CA PRO A 210 -10.92 13.40 -15.47
C PRO A 210 -9.67 14.13 -15.95
N GLY A 211 -8.92 13.46 -16.85
CA GLY A 211 -7.67 13.97 -17.40
C GLY A 211 -6.42 13.66 -16.57
N MET A 212 -6.58 12.97 -15.43
CA MET A 212 -5.47 12.40 -14.68
C MET A 212 -4.96 11.11 -15.34
N THR A 213 -3.65 10.94 -15.31
CA THR A 213 -2.94 9.74 -15.74
C THR A 213 -2.03 9.27 -14.62
N PHE A 214 -1.60 8.00 -14.67
CA PHE A 214 -0.63 7.46 -13.72
C PHE A 214 0.63 8.32 -13.66
N ASP A 215 1.19 8.74 -14.80
CA ASP A 215 2.40 9.56 -14.83
C ASP A 215 2.22 10.92 -14.13
N GLN A 216 1.05 11.54 -14.25
CA GLN A 216 0.74 12.81 -13.58
C GLN A 216 0.54 12.61 -12.08
N ALA A 217 -0.23 11.58 -11.70
CA ALA A 217 -0.49 11.25 -10.31
C ALA A 217 0.80 10.82 -9.58
N PHE A 218 1.66 10.04 -10.24
CA PHE A 218 2.97 9.62 -9.71
C PHE A 218 3.90 10.81 -9.44
N ARG A 219 3.87 11.86 -10.27
CA ARG A 219 4.63 13.09 -10.00
C ARG A 219 4.10 13.84 -8.77
N ARG A 220 2.78 13.81 -8.53
CA ARG A 220 2.20 14.41 -7.33
C ARG A 220 2.53 13.61 -6.09
N PHE A 221 2.42 12.29 -6.15
CA PHE A 221 2.92 11.36 -5.13
C PHE A 221 4.38 11.62 -4.79
N ALA A 222 5.24 11.75 -5.80
CA ALA A 222 6.65 12.08 -5.59
C ALA A 222 6.86 13.41 -4.85
N THR A 223 5.97 14.38 -5.08
CA THR A 223 5.99 15.66 -4.37
C THR A 223 5.49 15.49 -2.94
N ALA A 224 4.37 14.80 -2.73
CA ALA A 224 3.77 14.53 -1.42
C ALA A 224 4.74 13.84 -0.45
N ASN A 225 5.51 12.86 -0.92
CA ASN A 225 6.57 12.19 -0.13
C ASN A 225 7.59 13.15 0.49
N TRP A 226 7.84 14.31 -0.12
CA TRP A 226 8.73 15.35 0.42
C TRP A 226 7.96 16.41 1.19
N THR A 227 6.84 16.86 0.64
CA THR A 227 6.12 18.01 1.16
C THR A 227 5.30 17.70 2.41
N LYS A 228 5.01 16.42 2.68
CA LYS A 228 4.38 15.97 3.94
C LYS A 228 5.12 16.45 5.19
N ASP A 229 6.44 16.59 5.10
CA ASP A 229 7.29 17.03 6.21
C ASP A 229 7.48 18.56 6.26
N LEU A 230 6.78 19.32 5.41
CA LEU A 230 6.92 20.77 5.28
C LEU A 230 5.66 21.52 5.72
N ASP A 231 5.88 22.63 6.44
CA ASP A 231 4.80 23.56 6.78
C ASP A 231 4.38 24.42 5.57
N GLY A 232 3.10 24.80 5.53
CA GLY A 232 2.59 25.82 4.61
C GLY A 232 2.41 25.34 3.16
N VAL A 233 2.26 24.03 2.95
CA VAL A 233 1.92 23.45 1.66
C VAL A 233 0.55 23.96 1.14
N PRO A 234 0.33 24.03 -0.19
CA PRO A 234 -0.84 24.72 -0.74
C PRO A 234 -2.20 24.08 -0.41
N ASP A 235 -2.26 22.75 -0.36
CA ASP A 235 -3.47 21.96 -0.10
C ASP A 235 -3.12 20.50 0.29
N ALA A 236 -4.14 19.70 0.60
CA ALA A 236 -4.00 18.32 1.07
C ALA A 236 -3.39 17.33 0.05
N SER A 237 -3.27 17.70 -1.23
CA SER A 237 -2.64 16.82 -2.23
C SER A 237 -1.12 16.68 -2.12
N TYR A 238 -0.55 17.43 -1.18
CA TYR A 238 0.87 17.46 -0.83
C TYR A 238 1.17 16.77 0.51
N ASN A 239 0.21 16.03 1.07
CA ASN A 239 0.33 15.36 2.36
C ASN A 239 -0.39 13.99 2.36
N TYR A 240 -0.23 13.24 3.45
CA TYR A 240 -0.97 12.03 3.77
C TYR A 240 -1.87 12.30 4.98
N LEU A 241 -3.19 12.25 4.78
CA LEU A 241 -4.15 12.44 5.86
C LEU A 241 -4.03 11.33 6.91
N ASP A 242 -3.74 10.11 6.46
CA ASP A 242 -3.49 8.96 7.32
C ASP A 242 -2.30 9.19 8.25
N GLU A 243 -1.20 9.74 7.74
CA GLU A 243 0.00 9.98 8.55
C GLU A 243 -0.28 10.93 9.73
N ASP A 244 -1.14 11.93 9.49
CA ASP A 244 -1.54 12.95 10.46
C ASP A 244 -2.67 12.49 11.39
N GLN A 245 -3.25 11.31 11.18
CA GLN A 245 -4.38 10.84 11.96
C GLN A 245 -3.99 10.55 13.42
N ALA A 246 -4.95 10.74 14.32
CA ALA A 246 -4.74 10.44 15.73
C ALA A 246 -4.73 8.93 15.96
N GLY A 247 -3.55 8.37 16.24
CA GLY A 247 -3.39 6.94 16.51
C GLY A 247 -2.45 6.23 15.53
N ASN A 248 -2.09 6.89 14.41
CA ASN A 248 -1.07 6.40 13.48
C ASN A 248 0.17 5.96 14.28
N PRO A 249 0.63 4.70 14.13
CA PRO A 249 1.66 4.14 14.99
C PRO A 249 3.01 4.84 14.84
N ALA A 250 3.29 5.45 13.69
CA ALA A 250 4.50 6.23 13.48
C ALA A 250 4.38 7.15 12.27
N PRO A 251 5.07 8.31 12.28
CA PRO A 251 5.27 9.09 11.07
C PRO A 251 5.85 8.21 9.95
N TYR A 252 5.40 8.47 8.73
CA TYR A 252 5.97 7.88 7.55
C TYR A 252 7.39 8.43 7.42
N GLY A 253 8.36 7.53 7.31
CA GLY A 253 9.78 7.83 7.52
C GLY A 253 10.24 9.10 6.80
N PRO A 254 11.23 9.83 7.34
CA PRO A 254 11.77 10.95 6.60
C PRO A 254 12.42 10.40 5.33
N ILE A 255 12.22 11.12 4.23
CA ILE A 255 13.06 10.88 3.06
C ILE A 255 14.43 11.51 3.28
N GLU A 256 15.49 10.83 2.84
CA GLU A 256 16.87 11.30 2.99
C GLU A 256 17.36 11.88 1.66
N PRO A 257 17.29 13.20 1.44
CA PRO A 257 17.73 13.81 0.20
C PRO A 257 19.27 13.79 0.08
N ALA A 258 19.76 13.76 -1.16
CA ALA A 258 21.16 14.01 -1.41
C ALA A 258 21.48 15.49 -1.16
N ASN A 259 22.07 15.80 -0.01
CA ASN A 259 22.38 17.16 0.42
C ASN A 259 23.62 17.71 -0.30
N GLY A 260 23.47 18.86 -0.96
CA GLY A 260 24.51 19.58 -1.69
C GLY A 260 25.19 20.70 -0.89
N GLY A 261 24.81 20.88 0.37
CA GLY A 261 25.30 21.91 1.26
C GLY A 261 24.83 23.32 0.90
N THR A 262 25.57 24.31 1.37
CA THR A 262 25.29 25.72 1.07
C THR A 262 25.73 26.09 -0.36
N ILE A 263 24.81 26.61 -1.16
CA ILE A 263 25.11 27.17 -2.49
C ILE A 263 25.09 28.70 -2.48
N ASN A 264 25.87 29.33 -3.35
CA ASN A 264 25.93 30.78 -3.52
C ASN A 264 26.37 31.12 -4.96
N LEU A 265 26.67 32.40 -5.24
CA LEU A 265 27.07 32.84 -6.58
C LEU A 265 28.39 32.22 -7.09
N ALA A 266 29.25 31.71 -6.21
CA ALA A 266 30.52 31.08 -6.54
C ALA A 266 30.52 29.54 -6.38
N THR A 267 29.58 28.98 -5.60
CA THR A 267 29.51 27.55 -5.30
C THR A 267 28.16 26.99 -5.70
N ALA A 268 28.16 26.04 -6.64
CA ALA A 268 26.99 25.26 -7.03
C ALA A 268 27.09 23.84 -6.47
N ALA A 269 25.94 23.21 -6.24
CA ALA A 269 25.85 21.76 -6.03
C ALA A 269 25.70 21.05 -7.38
N THR A 270 26.36 19.91 -7.55
CA THR A 270 26.25 19.11 -8.78
C THR A 270 26.32 17.63 -8.44
N TRP A 271 25.35 16.88 -8.93
CA TRP A 271 25.29 15.43 -8.80
C TRP A 271 25.42 14.80 -10.18
N ASN A 272 26.56 14.15 -10.43
CA ASN A 272 26.85 13.52 -11.72
C ASN A 272 26.53 12.03 -11.69
N ASN A 273 26.21 11.45 -12.85
CA ASN A 273 26.02 10.00 -13.04
C ASN A 273 24.97 9.38 -12.10
N GLN A 274 23.86 10.08 -11.89
CA GLN A 274 22.79 9.64 -11.01
C GLN A 274 21.87 8.66 -11.77
N GLY A 275 21.84 7.41 -11.35
CA GLY A 275 20.94 6.41 -11.92
C GLY A 275 19.52 6.59 -11.39
N LEU A 276 18.53 6.69 -12.28
CA LEU A 276 17.12 6.80 -11.93
C LEU A 276 16.37 5.57 -12.45
N SER A 277 15.66 4.87 -11.56
CA SER A 277 14.78 3.76 -11.94
C SER A 277 13.55 4.29 -12.68
N ARG A 278 12.94 3.49 -13.56
CA ARG A 278 11.61 3.82 -14.12
C ARG A 278 10.65 3.99 -12.95
N TYR A 279 9.89 5.08 -12.87
CA TYR A 279 9.05 5.37 -11.70
C TYR A 279 9.79 5.26 -10.34
N GLY A 280 11.09 5.56 -10.32
CA GLY A 280 11.85 5.82 -9.11
C GLY A 280 12.00 7.32 -8.86
N ILE A 281 12.23 7.70 -7.61
CA ILE A 281 12.34 9.10 -7.21
C ILE A 281 13.68 9.32 -6.50
N ARG A 282 14.34 10.44 -6.82
CA ARG A 282 15.50 10.94 -6.08
C ARG A 282 15.23 12.35 -5.60
N TYR A 283 15.57 12.59 -4.35
CA TYR A 283 15.44 13.88 -3.70
C TYR A 283 16.81 14.52 -3.55
N TYR A 284 16.88 15.83 -3.80
CA TYR A 284 18.08 16.63 -3.71
C TYR A 284 17.77 17.88 -2.92
N GLU A 285 18.67 18.26 -2.02
CA GLU A 285 18.50 19.41 -1.16
C GLU A 285 19.75 20.30 -1.21
N VAL A 286 19.53 21.62 -1.15
CA VAL A 286 20.59 22.63 -1.00
C VAL A 286 20.11 23.71 -0.04
N THR A 287 21.05 24.38 0.63
CA THR A 287 20.77 25.58 1.40
C THR A 287 21.25 26.80 0.63
N PRO A 288 20.35 27.65 0.09
CA PRO A 288 20.78 28.90 -0.53
C PRO A 288 21.38 29.84 0.52
N ALA A 289 22.53 30.44 0.24
CA ALA A 289 23.09 31.48 1.09
C ALA A 289 22.19 32.73 1.08
N ALA A 290 22.27 33.55 2.14
CA ALA A 290 21.44 34.75 2.29
C ALA A 290 21.62 35.78 1.15
N ASP A 291 22.73 35.72 0.43
CA ASP A 291 23.08 36.53 -0.73
C ASP A 291 22.75 35.87 -2.08
N CYS A 292 21.97 34.78 -2.09
CA CYS A 292 21.54 34.07 -3.29
C CYS A 292 20.12 34.50 -3.69
N PRO A 293 19.94 35.53 -4.54
CA PRO A 293 18.62 36.05 -4.90
C PRO A 293 17.85 35.14 -5.87
N LEU A 294 18.52 34.17 -6.50
CA LEU A 294 17.96 33.26 -7.49
C LEU A 294 18.67 31.91 -7.41
N VAL A 295 17.89 30.85 -7.24
CA VAL A 295 18.33 29.47 -7.45
C VAL A 295 17.86 29.03 -8.83
N SER A 296 18.79 28.47 -9.62
CA SER A 296 18.47 27.83 -10.89
C SER A 296 18.80 26.35 -10.80
N VAL A 297 17.92 25.50 -11.31
CA VAL A 297 18.08 24.05 -11.31
C VAL A 297 18.07 23.58 -12.76
N HIS A 298 19.07 22.78 -13.12
CA HIS A 298 19.21 22.24 -14.46
C HIS A 298 19.29 20.72 -14.38
N PHE A 299 18.41 20.04 -15.12
CA PHE A 299 18.42 18.60 -15.28
C PHE A 299 18.97 18.26 -16.67
N HIS A 300 19.96 17.38 -16.71
CA HIS A 300 20.50 16.80 -17.95
C HIS A 300 20.33 15.29 -17.91
N ARG A 301 20.04 14.69 -19.06
CA ARG A 301 19.93 13.24 -19.22
C ARG A 301 20.99 12.76 -20.20
N ASP A 302 21.91 11.92 -19.73
CA ASP A 302 22.97 11.37 -20.58
C ASP A 302 22.50 10.18 -21.43
N SER A 303 21.56 9.35 -20.94
CA SER A 303 21.01 8.18 -21.67
C SER A 303 19.69 7.63 -21.10
N GLY A 304 19.01 6.73 -21.84
CA GLY A 304 17.78 6.00 -21.45
C GLY A 304 16.48 6.46 -22.16
N SER A 305 15.39 5.66 -22.10
CA SER A 305 14.06 6.00 -22.63
C SER A 305 13.18 6.77 -21.63
N SER A 306 12.44 7.77 -22.10
CA SER A 306 11.44 8.54 -21.33
C SER A 306 10.26 7.67 -20.92
#